data_AF-A0A0A1X0P3-F1
#
_entry.id   AF-A0A0A1X0P3-F1
#
_cell.length_a   1.000
_cell.length_b   1.000
_cell.length_c   1.000
_cell.angle_alpha   90.00
_cell.angle_beta   90.00
_cell.angle_gamma   90.00
#
_symmetry.space_group_name_H-M   'P 1'
#
loop_
_entity.id
_entity.type
_entity.pdbx_description
1 polymer ?
#
loop_
_entity_poly.entity_id
_entity_poly.type
_entity_poly.pdbx_seq_one_letter_code
_entity_poly.pdbx_strand_id
1 'polypeptide(L)'
;MCGPKCRGLQQPTGHTAAECELLRTHNLGAALTAVADKPDLVKNYYELILIVRIFLLKQHAPDKYDNILKMESHTELRKNNIELWQYYEQNVVQRLQRDWGMAAFTVEEIHNICGILDVNCFEIGQNSAKARCLYTSAFLLAHDCCPNTAHTDDPHSYAIILRTSRAIRKDDGITLSYAYTLQGTLKRREFMHAGKLFWCCCQRCADPKELGTDCSALVCPKCKSGSVRSVEPLNQTAAWKCDRCEYTLQSTEIVKLLDAINMNLESIDAHNIPGLEGFFEKI
;
A
#
# COMPACT_ATOMS: atom_id res chain seq x y z
N MET A 1 -19.75 -8.44 -11.87
CA MET A 1 -19.56 -9.21 -13.12
C MET A 1 -20.04 -8.36 -14.29
N CYS A 2 -19.31 -8.30 -15.40
CA CYS A 2 -19.66 -7.43 -16.55
C CYS A 2 -20.88 -7.92 -17.35
N GLY A 3 -21.35 -9.15 -17.10
CA GLY A 3 -22.54 -9.76 -17.73
C GLY A 3 -22.49 -11.29 -17.69
N PRO A 4 -23.52 -11.99 -18.21
CA PRO A 4 -23.59 -13.46 -18.22
C PRO A 4 -22.46 -14.15 -18.98
N LYS A 5 -21.81 -13.42 -19.92
CA LYS A 5 -20.66 -13.90 -20.71
C LYS A 5 -19.32 -13.42 -20.15
N CYS A 6 -19.27 -13.01 -18.88
CA CYS A 6 -18.02 -12.58 -18.26
C CYS A 6 -17.01 -13.73 -18.26
N ARG A 7 -15.81 -13.49 -18.82
CA ARG A 7 -14.73 -14.48 -18.89
C ARG A 7 -14.29 -15.05 -17.54
N GLY A 8 -14.55 -14.33 -16.45
CA GLY A 8 -14.23 -14.78 -15.10
C GLY A 8 -15.29 -15.67 -14.46
N LEU A 9 -16.46 -15.86 -15.09
CA LEU A 9 -17.53 -16.67 -14.52
C LEU A 9 -17.14 -18.16 -14.55
N GLN A 10 -17.29 -18.82 -13.41
CA GLN A 10 -16.94 -20.23 -13.19
C GLN A 10 -15.46 -20.56 -13.48
N GLN A 11 -14.57 -19.57 -13.42
CA GLN A 11 -13.14 -19.77 -13.62
C GLN A 11 -12.37 -19.78 -12.29
N PRO A 12 -11.30 -20.60 -12.16
CA PRO A 12 -10.45 -20.62 -10.96
C PRO A 12 -9.80 -19.27 -10.61
N THR A 13 -9.56 -18.43 -11.61
CA THR A 13 -8.97 -17.08 -11.46
C THR A 13 -10.02 -15.96 -11.42
N GLY A 14 -11.31 -16.33 -11.38
CA GLY A 14 -12.43 -15.41 -11.35
C GLY A 14 -13.44 -15.76 -10.26
N HIS A 15 -14.73 -15.79 -10.62
CA HIS A 15 -15.83 -16.13 -9.72
C HIS A 15 -16.14 -17.62 -9.83
N THR A 16 -15.67 -18.41 -8.87
CA THR A 16 -15.84 -19.87 -8.88
C THR A 16 -17.28 -20.29 -8.52
N ALA A 17 -17.64 -21.55 -8.81
CA ALA A 17 -18.92 -22.11 -8.36
C ALA A 17 -19.03 -22.16 -6.82
N ALA A 18 -17.92 -22.46 -6.13
CA ALA A 18 -17.87 -22.46 -4.66
C ALA A 18 -18.04 -21.05 -4.08
N GLU A 19 -17.44 -20.03 -4.70
CA GLU A 19 -17.67 -18.63 -4.33
C GLU A 19 -19.15 -18.25 -4.55
N CYS A 20 -19.71 -18.57 -5.71
CA CYS A 20 -21.13 -18.32 -6.00
C CYS A 20 -22.05 -18.95 -4.96
N GLU A 21 -21.83 -20.22 -4.64
CA GLU A 21 -22.59 -20.95 -3.63
C GLU A 21 -22.49 -20.27 -2.27
N LEU A 22 -21.28 -20.01 -1.79
CA LEU A 22 -21.05 -19.39 -0.49
C LEU A 22 -21.72 -18.02 -0.38
N LEU A 23 -21.55 -17.17 -1.39
CA LEU A 23 -22.19 -15.84 -1.40
C LEU A 23 -23.73 -15.95 -1.45
N ARG A 24 -24.28 -16.96 -2.14
CA ARG A 24 -25.72 -17.23 -2.22
C ARG A 24 -26.27 -17.76 -0.90
N THR A 25 -25.61 -18.72 -0.27
CA THR A 25 -26.02 -19.30 1.03
C THR A 25 -26.17 -18.21 2.09
N HIS A 26 -25.27 -17.22 2.09
CA HIS A 26 -25.30 -16.09 3.02
C HIS A 26 -26.06 -14.86 2.50
N ASN A 27 -26.76 -14.97 1.36
CA ASN A 27 -27.57 -13.91 0.75
C ASN A 27 -26.85 -12.54 0.59
N LEU A 28 -25.55 -12.58 0.26
CA LEU A 28 -24.72 -11.36 0.22
C LEU A 28 -25.09 -10.40 -0.92
N GLY A 29 -25.82 -10.88 -1.93
CA GLY A 29 -26.42 -10.02 -2.96
C GLY A 29 -27.45 -9.04 -2.40
N ALA A 30 -28.24 -9.44 -1.41
CA ALA A 30 -29.19 -8.55 -0.73
C ALA A 30 -28.45 -7.52 0.14
N ALA A 31 -27.41 -7.96 0.87
CA ALA A 31 -26.59 -7.08 1.70
C ALA A 31 -25.88 -6.00 0.85
N LEU A 32 -25.36 -6.37 -0.32
CA LEU A 32 -24.74 -5.43 -1.25
C LEU A 32 -25.75 -4.46 -1.86
N THR A 33 -26.94 -4.94 -2.25
CA THR A 33 -28.02 -4.09 -2.77
C THR A 33 -28.48 -3.06 -1.74
N ALA A 34 -28.54 -3.45 -0.46
CA ALA A 34 -28.95 -2.57 0.63
C ALA A 34 -27.99 -1.40 0.91
N VAL A 35 -26.76 -1.46 0.39
CA VAL A 35 -25.75 -0.39 0.52
C VAL A 35 -25.34 0.20 -0.83
N ALA A 36 -26.08 -0.08 -1.91
CA ALA A 36 -25.70 0.30 -3.27
C ALA A 36 -25.56 1.83 -3.48
N ASP A 37 -26.24 2.63 -2.65
CA ASP A 37 -26.16 4.09 -2.62
C ASP A 37 -24.95 4.64 -1.83
N LYS A 38 -24.15 3.77 -1.22
CA LYS A 38 -23.01 4.11 -0.36
C LYS A 38 -21.70 3.55 -0.93
N PRO A 39 -21.02 4.30 -1.82
CA PRO A 39 -19.83 3.82 -2.54
C PRO A 39 -18.72 3.26 -1.63
N ASP A 40 -18.46 3.91 -0.49
CA ASP A 40 -17.42 3.47 0.44
C ASP A 40 -17.75 2.11 1.08
N LEU A 41 -19.03 1.87 1.41
CA LEU A 41 -19.44 0.56 1.94
C LEU A 41 -19.39 -0.52 0.87
N VAL A 42 -19.79 -0.19 -0.36
CA VAL A 42 -19.67 -1.11 -1.51
C VAL A 42 -18.20 -1.51 -1.71
N LYS A 43 -17.28 -0.54 -1.69
CA LYS A 43 -15.84 -0.79 -1.77
C LYS A 43 -15.39 -1.74 -0.66
N ASN A 44 -15.74 -1.45 0.60
CA ASN A 44 -15.35 -2.29 1.74
C ASN A 44 -15.87 -3.74 1.60
N TYR A 45 -17.09 -3.94 1.06
CA TYR A 45 -17.61 -5.28 0.80
C TYR A 45 -16.78 -6.04 -0.25
N TYR A 46 -16.37 -5.37 -1.33
CA TYR A 46 -15.51 -6.00 -2.34
C TYR A 46 -14.12 -6.36 -1.80
N GLU A 47 -13.59 -5.59 -0.86
CA GLU A 47 -12.29 -5.89 -0.22
C GLU A 47 -12.31 -7.20 0.57
N LEU A 48 -13.47 -7.59 1.13
CA LEU A 48 -13.65 -8.85 1.87
C LEU A 48 -13.68 -10.08 0.96
N ILE A 49 -14.06 -9.92 -0.32
CA ILE A 49 -14.12 -11.05 -1.27
C ILE A 49 -12.77 -11.73 -1.43
N LEU A 50 -11.66 -10.98 -1.37
CA LEU A 50 -10.32 -11.58 -1.46
C LEU A 50 -10.01 -12.47 -0.26
N ILE A 51 -10.42 -12.06 0.95
CA ILE A 51 -10.26 -12.88 2.17
C ILE A 51 -11.08 -14.16 2.05
N VAL A 52 -12.34 -14.06 1.61
CA VAL A 52 -13.22 -15.21 1.37
C VAL A 52 -12.62 -16.17 0.35
N ARG A 53 -12.07 -15.66 -0.76
CA ARG A 53 -11.37 -16.48 -1.76
C ARG A 53 -10.20 -17.24 -1.16
N ILE A 54 -9.40 -16.62 -0.29
CA ILE A 54 -8.28 -17.28 0.39
C ILE A 54 -8.79 -18.40 1.30
N PHE A 55 -9.88 -18.19 2.04
CA PHE A 55 -10.50 -19.27 2.83
C PHE A 55 -11.09 -20.40 1.96
N LEU A 56 -11.63 -20.10 0.78
CA LEU A 56 -12.06 -21.13 -0.16
C LEU A 56 -10.87 -21.95 -0.70
N LEU A 57 -9.69 -21.34 -0.88
CA LEU A 57 -8.48 -22.07 -1.24
C LEU A 57 -8.09 -23.08 -0.16
N LYS A 58 -8.30 -22.78 1.12
CA LYS A 58 -8.06 -23.75 2.22
C LYS A 58 -8.81 -25.06 2.01
N GLN A 59 -10.01 -25.01 1.42
CA GLN A 59 -10.86 -26.19 1.19
C GLN A 59 -10.58 -26.87 -0.16
N HIS A 60 -10.37 -26.08 -1.22
CA HIS A 60 -10.37 -26.58 -2.59
C HIS A 60 -8.98 -26.60 -3.26
N ALA A 61 -7.99 -25.96 -2.66
CA ALA A 61 -6.62 -25.89 -3.16
C ALA A 61 -5.61 -25.66 -2.00
N PRO A 62 -5.50 -26.61 -1.05
CA PRO A 62 -4.68 -26.44 0.16
C PRO A 62 -3.22 -26.06 -0.15
N ASP A 63 -2.61 -26.62 -1.20
CA ASP A 63 -1.25 -26.25 -1.61
C ASP A 63 -1.10 -24.74 -1.91
N LYS A 64 -2.14 -24.11 -2.48
CA LYS A 64 -2.12 -22.66 -2.74
C LYS A 64 -2.30 -21.87 -1.44
N TYR A 65 -3.16 -22.35 -0.55
CA TYR A 65 -3.35 -21.75 0.77
C TYR A 65 -2.07 -21.81 1.60
N ASP A 66 -1.39 -22.95 1.62
CA ASP A 66 -0.11 -23.14 2.32
C ASP A 66 0.99 -22.24 1.77
N ASN A 67 1.00 -21.99 0.46
CA ASN A 67 1.92 -21.02 -0.15
C ASN A 67 1.62 -19.58 0.27
N ILE A 68 0.35 -19.21 0.44
CA ILE A 68 -0.04 -17.89 0.95
C ILE A 68 0.38 -17.75 2.42
N LEU A 69 0.24 -18.79 3.24
CA LEU A 69 0.65 -18.76 4.65
C LEU A 69 2.16 -18.63 4.87
N LYS A 70 2.99 -18.82 3.85
CA LYS A 70 4.45 -18.54 3.90
C LYS A 70 4.77 -17.04 3.78
N MET A 71 3.81 -16.22 3.35
CA MET A 71 3.99 -14.79 3.22
C MET A 71 3.95 -14.12 4.59
N GLU A 72 4.75 -13.07 4.77
CA GLU A 72 4.81 -12.32 6.02
C GLU A 72 3.49 -11.61 6.31
N SER A 73 2.99 -11.70 7.54
CA SER A 73 1.72 -11.12 7.96
C SER A 73 1.90 -9.98 8.96
N HIS A 74 3.06 -9.89 9.59
CA HIS A 74 3.36 -9.00 10.70
C HIS A 74 2.30 -9.05 11.81
N THR A 75 1.63 -10.20 12.01
CA THR A 75 0.50 -10.33 12.95
C THR A 75 0.83 -9.84 14.36
N GLU A 76 2.01 -10.18 14.89
CA GLU A 76 2.41 -9.71 16.23
C GLU A 76 2.60 -8.19 16.31
N LEU A 77 3.20 -7.57 15.27
CA LEU A 77 3.32 -6.12 15.20
C LEU A 77 1.94 -5.45 15.04
N ARG A 78 1.06 -6.04 14.23
CA ARG A 78 -0.32 -5.57 14.04
C ARG A 78 -1.12 -5.66 15.33
N LYS A 79 -0.96 -6.74 16.10
CA LYS A 79 -1.61 -6.94 17.40
C LYS A 79 -1.19 -5.91 18.44
N ASN A 80 0.07 -5.49 18.41
CA ASN A 80 0.58 -4.44 19.29
C ASN A 80 0.12 -3.03 18.86
N ASN A 81 -0.34 -2.86 17.63
CA ASN A 81 -0.99 -1.63 17.16
C ASN A 81 -2.50 -1.70 17.44
N ILE A 82 -2.92 -1.21 18.61
CA ILE A 82 -4.31 -1.30 19.10
C ILE A 82 -5.32 -0.68 18.12
N GLU A 83 -5.01 0.48 17.55
CA GLU A 83 -5.89 1.19 16.63
C GLU A 83 -6.12 0.38 15.35
N LEU A 84 -5.03 -0.10 14.73
CA LEU A 84 -5.09 -0.95 13.55
C LEU A 84 -5.84 -2.25 13.83
N TRP A 85 -5.53 -2.91 14.95
CA TRP A 85 -6.16 -4.18 15.32
C TRP A 85 -7.67 -4.02 15.54
N GLN A 86 -8.09 -2.99 16.27
CA GLN A 86 -9.51 -2.70 16.51
C GLN A 86 -10.25 -2.34 15.22
N TYR A 87 -9.60 -1.60 14.31
CA TYR A 87 -10.17 -1.31 13.00
C TYR A 87 -10.49 -2.59 12.23
N TYR A 88 -9.55 -3.54 12.17
CA TYR A 88 -9.76 -4.83 11.51
C TYR A 88 -10.79 -5.70 12.23
N GLU A 89 -10.81 -5.67 13.56
CA GLU A 89 -11.80 -6.40 14.36
C GLU A 89 -13.23 -5.97 14.01
N GLN A 90 -13.47 -4.66 13.95
CA GLN A 90 -14.79 -4.10 13.69
C GLN A 90 -15.20 -4.22 12.22
N ASN A 91 -14.31 -3.88 11.29
CA ASN A 91 -14.67 -3.71 9.88
C ASN A 91 -14.51 -5.01 9.06
N VAL A 92 -13.70 -5.96 9.51
CA VAL A 92 -13.39 -7.19 8.77
C VAL A 92 -13.84 -8.42 9.54
N VAL A 93 -13.33 -8.64 10.75
CA VAL A 93 -13.60 -9.87 11.53
C VAL A 93 -15.08 -9.99 11.86
N GLN A 94 -15.66 -8.99 12.53
CA GLN A 94 -17.08 -8.99 12.90
C GLN A 94 -17.98 -9.02 11.67
N ARG A 95 -17.60 -8.32 10.59
CA ARG A 95 -18.35 -8.32 9.34
C ARG A 95 -18.41 -9.71 8.72
N LEU A 96 -17.27 -10.41 8.62
CA LEU A 96 -17.21 -11.76 8.07
C LEU A 96 -17.96 -12.78 8.95
N GLN A 97 -17.70 -12.78 10.26
CA GLN A 97 -18.28 -13.78 11.16
C GLN A 97 -19.77 -13.55 11.44
N ARG A 98 -20.16 -12.31 11.76
CA ARG A 98 -21.53 -11.99 12.21
C ARG A 98 -22.43 -11.64 11.04
N ASP A 99 -22.05 -10.63 10.27
CA ASP A 99 -22.94 -10.07 9.25
C ASP A 99 -23.01 -10.96 8.01
N TRP A 100 -21.89 -11.59 7.63
CA TRP A 100 -21.83 -12.54 6.52
C TRP A 100 -22.01 -13.98 6.98
N GLY A 101 -22.17 -14.24 8.29
CA GLY A 101 -22.46 -15.56 8.84
C GLY A 101 -21.33 -16.59 8.69
N MET A 102 -20.09 -16.16 8.40
CA MET A 102 -18.95 -17.05 8.17
C MET A 102 -18.24 -17.42 9.48
N ALA A 103 -19.00 -17.93 10.45
CA ALA A 103 -18.52 -18.25 11.80
C ALA A 103 -17.41 -19.32 11.85
N ALA A 104 -17.24 -20.09 10.77
CA ALA A 104 -16.17 -21.08 10.64
C ALA A 104 -14.78 -20.47 10.46
N PHE A 105 -14.67 -19.20 10.08
CA PHE A 105 -13.39 -18.50 9.95
C PHE A 105 -12.98 -17.99 11.32
N THR A 106 -11.84 -18.42 11.85
CA THR A 106 -11.40 -17.99 13.18
C THR A 106 -10.87 -16.55 13.15
N VAL A 107 -10.98 -15.83 14.27
CA VAL A 107 -10.49 -14.45 14.40
C VAL A 107 -8.99 -14.35 14.08
N GLU A 108 -8.20 -15.30 14.57
CA GLU A 108 -6.76 -15.38 14.34
C GLU A 108 -6.43 -15.58 12.86
N GLU A 109 -7.12 -16.49 12.18
CA GLU A 109 -6.92 -16.70 10.74
C GLU A 109 -7.29 -15.48 9.91
N ILE A 110 -8.40 -14.81 10.24
CA ILE A 110 -8.81 -13.58 9.55
C ILE A 110 -7.74 -12.51 9.71
N HIS A 111 -7.29 -12.25 10.94
CA HIS A 111 -6.23 -11.26 11.18
C HIS A 111 -4.94 -11.62 10.45
N ASN A 112 -4.52 -12.89 10.47
CA ASN A 112 -3.33 -13.33 9.76
C ASN A 112 -3.44 -13.10 8.24
N ILE A 113 -4.57 -13.46 7.62
CA ILE A 113 -4.80 -13.21 6.19
C ILE A 113 -4.82 -11.72 5.89
N CYS A 114 -5.46 -10.89 6.72
CA CYS A 114 -5.43 -9.44 6.54
C CYS A 114 -3.99 -8.90 6.56
N GLY A 115 -3.15 -9.40 7.45
CA GLY A 115 -1.73 -9.04 7.51
C GLY A 115 -0.97 -9.42 6.25
N ILE A 116 -1.19 -10.63 5.74
CA ILE A 116 -0.61 -11.09 4.47
C ILE A 116 -1.03 -10.16 3.33
N LEU A 117 -2.30 -9.78 3.26
CA LEU A 117 -2.81 -8.89 2.23
C LEU A 117 -2.19 -7.48 2.33
N ASP A 118 -2.11 -6.91 3.52
CA ASP A 118 -1.55 -5.58 3.75
C ASP A 118 -0.07 -5.51 3.30
N VAL A 119 0.70 -6.56 3.61
CA VAL A 119 2.14 -6.59 3.35
C VAL A 119 2.47 -6.99 1.91
N ASN A 120 1.73 -7.94 1.32
CA ASN A 120 2.18 -8.63 0.11
C ASN A 120 1.33 -8.34 -1.15
N CYS A 121 0.20 -7.65 -1.03
CA CYS A 121 -0.63 -7.39 -2.20
C CYS A 121 -0.03 -6.38 -3.18
N PHE A 122 -0.30 -6.65 -4.45
CA PHE A 122 -0.09 -5.74 -5.56
C PHE A 122 -1.45 -5.22 -6.04
N GLU A 123 -1.47 -3.96 -6.46
CA GLU A 123 -2.61 -3.39 -7.18
C GLU A 123 -2.50 -3.77 -8.67
N ILE A 124 -3.58 -4.28 -9.24
CA ILE A 124 -3.69 -4.68 -10.65
C ILE A 124 -4.91 -4.04 -11.31
N GLY A 125 -4.90 -3.95 -12.63
CA GLY A 125 -5.98 -3.40 -13.44
C GLY A 125 -5.70 -1.98 -13.94
N GLN A 126 -6.33 -1.63 -15.07
CA GLN A 126 -6.13 -0.38 -15.80
C GLN A 126 -7.43 0.44 -15.86
N ASN A 127 -7.33 1.76 -15.62
CA ASN A 127 -8.28 2.86 -15.89
C ASN A 127 -9.75 2.77 -15.41
N SER A 128 -10.35 1.59 -15.20
CA SER A 128 -11.79 1.45 -14.89
C SER A 128 -12.10 0.66 -13.62
N ALA A 129 -11.20 -0.25 -13.21
CA ALA A 129 -11.30 -0.95 -11.93
C ALA A 129 -9.92 -1.44 -11.50
N LYS A 130 -9.60 -1.25 -10.22
CA LYS A 130 -8.39 -1.75 -9.58
C LYS A 130 -8.75 -2.89 -8.64
N ALA A 131 -7.88 -3.88 -8.53
CA ALA A 131 -8.03 -5.01 -7.62
C ALA A 131 -6.72 -5.30 -6.90
N ARG A 132 -6.82 -5.98 -5.75
CA ARG A 132 -5.66 -6.52 -5.04
C ARG A 132 -5.38 -7.95 -5.50
N CYS A 133 -4.10 -8.27 -5.70
CA CYS A 133 -3.64 -9.59 -6.10
C CYS A 133 -2.46 -10.04 -5.23
N LEU A 134 -2.35 -11.35 -5.03
CA LEU A 134 -1.17 -12.00 -4.45
C LEU A 134 -0.46 -12.80 -5.54
N TYR A 135 0.85 -12.60 -5.68
CA TYR A 135 1.70 -13.41 -6.54
C TYR A 135 2.65 -14.25 -5.68
N THR A 136 2.75 -15.54 -5.99
CA THR A 136 3.51 -16.54 -5.22
C THR A 136 5.02 -16.36 -5.27
N SER A 137 5.55 -15.46 -6.09
CA SER A 137 6.98 -15.16 -6.19
C SER A 137 7.31 -13.68 -5.97
N ALA A 138 6.40 -12.77 -6.34
CA ALA A 138 6.67 -11.34 -6.25
C ALA A 138 6.75 -10.82 -4.79
N PHE A 139 6.17 -11.55 -3.83
CA PHE A 139 6.25 -11.20 -2.41
C PHE A 139 7.69 -11.28 -1.84
N LEU A 140 8.60 -11.97 -2.54
CA LEU A 140 10.02 -12.08 -2.16
C LEU A 140 10.83 -10.81 -2.50
N LEU A 141 10.29 -9.94 -3.34
CA LEU A 141 10.99 -8.75 -3.82
C LEU A 141 10.98 -7.67 -2.74
N ALA A 142 12.12 -7.48 -2.07
CA ALA A 142 12.25 -6.49 -1.00
C ALA A 142 12.15 -5.04 -1.51
N HIS A 143 11.80 -4.15 -0.59
CA HIS A 143 11.78 -2.71 -0.85
C HIS A 143 13.18 -2.11 -0.99
N ASP A 144 13.37 -1.26 -1.99
CA ASP A 144 14.42 -0.25 -2.01
C ASP A 144 13.84 1.07 -2.56
N CYS A 145 14.21 2.23 -1.99
CA CYS A 145 13.79 3.55 -2.51
C CYS A 145 14.47 3.92 -3.83
N CYS A 146 15.50 3.18 -4.22
CA CYS A 146 16.18 3.19 -5.51
C CYS A 146 16.15 1.76 -6.07
N PRO A 147 14.98 1.27 -6.49
CA PRO A 147 14.83 -0.12 -6.91
C PRO A 147 15.61 -0.42 -8.20
N ASN A 148 15.98 -1.69 -8.39
CA ASN A 148 16.57 -2.16 -9.65
C ASN A 148 15.55 -2.81 -10.61
N THR A 149 14.27 -2.78 -10.25
CA THR A 149 13.17 -3.20 -11.11
C THR A 149 12.02 -2.21 -11.15
N ALA A 150 11.19 -2.33 -12.18
CA ALA A 150 9.87 -1.74 -12.28
C ALA A 150 8.88 -2.85 -12.68
N HIS A 151 7.61 -2.71 -12.29
CA HIS A 151 6.58 -3.69 -12.59
C HIS A 151 5.36 -3.07 -13.25
N THR A 152 4.69 -3.87 -14.06
CA THR A 152 3.36 -3.60 -14.65
C THR A 152 2.55 -4.90 -14.62
N ASP A 153 1.24 -4.84 -14.68
CA ASP A 153 0.40 -6.01 -14.90
C ASP A 153 0.07 -6.20 -16.39
N ASP A 154 0.01 -7.46 -16.84
CA ASP A 154 -0.45 -7.78 -18.18
C ASP A 154 -1.97 -7.47 -18.30
N PRO A 155 -2.42 -6.65 -19.27
CA PRO A 155 -3.82 -6.22 -19.36
C PRO A 155 -4.83 -7.36 -19.56
N HIS A 156 -4.39 -8.52 -20.06
CA HIS A 156 -5.27 -9.64 -20.35
C HIS A 156 -5.30 -10.67 -19.23
N SER A 157 -4.13 -11.13 -18.80
CA SER A 157 -3.90 -12.22 -17.85
C SER A 157 -3.67 -11.76 -16.41
N TYR A 158 -3.40 -10.46 -16.21
CA TYR A 158 -2.99 -9.88 -14.93
C TYR A 158 -1.70 -10.49 -14.37
N ALA A 159 -0.87 -11.11 -15.20
CA ALA A 159 0.46 -11.54 -14.78
C ALA A 159 1.31 -10.32 -14.43
N ILE A 160 2.07 -10.38 -13.33
CA ILE A 160 3.06 -9.35 -13.02
C ILE A 160 4.24 -9.46 -13.97
N ILE A 161 4.57 -8.37 -14.64
CA ILE A 161 5.70 -8.25 -15.55
C ILE A 161 6.76 -7.38 -14.86
N LEU A 162 7.84 -8.02 -14.41
CA LEU A 162 8.97 -7.36 -13.78
C LEU A 162 10.06 -7.09 -14.83
N ARG A 163 10.54 -5.85 -14.91
CA ARG A 163 11.64 -5.45 -15.80
C ARG A 163 12.74 -4.80 -14.98
N THR A 164 13.98 -5.15 -15.30
CA THR A 164 15.14 -4.48 -14.70
C THR A 164 15.19 -3.02 -15.13
N SER A 165 15.30 -2.10 -14.18
CA SER A 165 15.48 -0.66 -14.44
C SER A 165 16.96 -0.27 -14.55
N ARG A 166 17.87 -1.14 -14.08
CA ARG A 166 19.32 -1.01 -14.21
C ARG A 166 19.96 -2.40 -14.26
N ALA A 167 21.26 -2.44 -14.61
CA ALA A 167 22.03 -3.69 -14.54
C ALA A 167 22.03 -4.26 -13.12
N ILE A 168 21.82 -5.59 -13.02
CA ILE A 168 21.85 -6.35 -11.77
C ILE A 168 23.00 -7.36 -11.91
N ARG A 169 23.96 -7.33 -10.99
CA ARG A 169 25.08 -8.26 -10.99
C ARG A 169 24.68 -9.57 -10.33
N LYS A 170 25.48 -10.61 -10.55
CA LYS A 170 25.35 -11.85 -9.77
C LYS A 170 25.44 -11.51 -8.29
N ASP A 171 24.56 -12.14 -7.50
CA ASP A 171 24.47 -11.99 -6.04
C ASP A 171 23.87 -10.65 -5.54
N ASP A 172 23.48 -9.74 -6.44
CA ASP A 172 22.67 -8.58 -6.08
C ASP A 172 21.22 -9.01 -5.77
N GLY A 173 20.63 -8.40 -4.73
CA GLY A 173 19.19 -8.56 -4.46
C GLY A 173 18.33 -7.90 -5.54
N ILE A 174 17.21 -8.52 -5.90
CA ILE A 174 16.20 -7.93 -6.81
C ILE A 174 15.19 -7.17 -5.96
N THR A 175 15.04 -5.86 -6.23
CA THR A 175 14.25 -4.95 -5.39
C THR A 175 13.25 -4.14 -6.19
N LEU A 176 12.15 -3.78 -5.55
CA LEU A 176 11.12 -2.89 -6.10
C LEU A 176 10.77 -1.78 -5.10
N SER A 177 10.12 -0.70 -5.54
CA SER A 177 9.67 0.35 -4.61
C SER A 177 8.22 0.10 -4.18
N TYR A 178 7.96 0.07 -2.87
CA TYR A 178 6.60 0.03 -2.31
C TYR A 178 6.03 1.45 -2.14
N ALA A 179 6.87 2.48 -2.21
CA ALA A 179 6.50 3.88 -1.99
C ALA A 179 6.68 4.71 -3.26
N TYR A 180 6.06 5.89 -3.27
CA TYR A 180 6.30 6.90 -4.31
C TYR A 180 7.74 7.41 -4.25
N THR A 181 8.48 7.18 -5.33
CA THR A 181 9.92 7.51 -5.39
C THR A 181 10.19 9.01 -5.26
N LEU A 182 9.26 9.88 -5.65
CA LEU A 182 9.42 11.34 -5.61
C LEU A 182 9.08 11.99 -4.27
N GLN A 183 8.56 11.24 -3.28
CA GLN A 183 8.41 11.78 -1.93
C GLN A 183 9.78 11.87 -1.26
N GLY A 184 9.98 12.80 -0.32
CA GLY A 184 11.19 12.91 0.49
C GLY A 184 11.32 11.81 1.56
N THR A 185 12.53 11.59 2.10
CA THR A 185 12.85 10.46 2.99
C THR A 185 11.94 10.38 4.22
N LEU A 186 11.64 11.50 4.87
CA LEU A 186 10.78 11.55 6.06
C LEU A 186 9.40 10.95 5.78
N LYS A 187 8.73 11.39 4.70
CA LYS A 187 7.40 10.92 4.31
C LYS A 187 7.41 9.51 3.73
N ARG A 188 8.42 9.14 2.94
CA ARG A 188 8.55 7.76 2.43
C ARG A 188 8.68 6.77 3.59
N ARG A 189 9.53 7.06 4.58
CA ARG A 189 9.74 6.16 5.73
C ARG A 189 8.49 6.05 6.60
N GLU A 190 7.77 7.15 6.81
CA GLU A 190 6.46 7.15 7.47
C GLU A 190 5.45 6.27 6.73
N PHE A 191 5.32 6.41 5.41
CA PHE A 191 4.45 5.58 4.57
C PHE A 191 4.80 4.09 4.65
N MET A 192 6.10 3.76 4.59
CA MET A 192 6.58 2.39 4.73
C MET A 192 6.22 1.80 6.10
N HIS A 193 6.42 2.55 7.17
CA HIS A 193 6.11 2.08 8.51
C HIS A 193 4.60 1.91 8.72
N ALA A 194 3.79 2.87 8.28
CA ALA A 194 2.34 2.81 8.42
C ALA A 194 1.72 1.66 7.61
N GLY A 195 2.18 1.43 6.37
CA GLY A 195 1.59 0.45 5.47
C GLY A 195 2.24 -0.95 5.52
N LYS A 196 3.53 -1.02 5.83
CA LYS A 196 4.33 -2.27 5.77
C LYS A 196 5.05 -2.61 7.06
N LEU A 197 4.89 -1.80 8.12
CA LEU A 197 5.37 -2.07 9.48
C LEU A 197 6.89 -2.23 9.62
N PHE A 198 7.67 -1.57 8.75
CA PHE A 198 9.12 -1.49 8.90
C PHE A 198 9.66 -0.10 8.54
N TRP A 199 10.84 0.22 9.07
CA TRP A 199 11.58 1.43 8.75
C TRP A 199 12.62 1.15 7.67
N CYS A 200 12.50 1.77 6.50
CA CYS A 200 13.48 1.61 5.44
C CYS A 200 14.85 2.22 5.84
N CYS A 201 15.92 1.46 5.59
CA CYS A 201 17.31 1.85 5.85
C CYS A 201 18.18 1.76 4.59
N CYS A 202 17.58 1.81 3.39
CA CYS A 202 18.33 1.79 2.13
C CYS A 202 19.28 2.99 2.01
N GLN A 203 20.24 2.92 1.08
CA GLN A 203 21.26 3.95 0.90
C GLN A 203 20.68 5.36 0.72
N ARG A 204 19.58 5.49 -0.04
CA ARG A 204 18.91 6.79 -0.22
C ARG A 204 18.29 7.31 1.07
N CYS A 205 17.69 6.45 1.88
CA CYS A 205 17.10 6.85 3.16
C CYS A 205 18.16 7.19 4.20
N ALA A 206 19.37 6.63 4.11
CA ALA A 206 20.46 6.91 5.04
C ALA A 206 21.22 8.20 4.71
N ASP A 207 21.18 8.66 3.46
CA ASP A 207 21.87 9.87 3.00
C ASP A 207 21.00 11.13 3.18
N PRO A 208 21.42 12.15 3.96
CA PRO A 208 20.70 13.41 4.08
C PRO A 208 20.45 14.13 2.75
N LYS A 209 21.30 13.91 1.75
CA LYS A 209 21.16 14.50 0.40
C LYS A 209 20.36 13.63 -0.57
N GLU A 210 19.90 12.46 -0.10
CA GLU A 210 19.12 11.51 -0.89
C GLU A 210 19.79 11.16 -2.23
N LEU A 211 21.07 10.79 -2.18
CA LEU A 211 21.93 10.51 -3.33
C LEU A 211 22.14 11.72 -4.24
N GLY A 212 22.15 12.92 -3.65
CA GLY A 212 22.33 14.19 -4.35
C GLY A 212 21.08 14.72 -5.05
N THR A 213 19.94 14.04 -4.89
CA THR A 213 18.66 14.55 -5.45
C THR A 213 18.12 15.73 -4.67
N ASP A 214 18.48 15.86 -3.38
CA ASP A 214 17.96 16.89 -2.48
C ASP A 214 16.42 16.99 -2.48
N CYS A 215 15.75 15.85 -2.74
CA CYS A 215 14.30 15.75 -2.93
C CYS A 215 13.49 16.22 -1.71
N SER A 216 14.11 16.26 -0.52
CA SER A 216 13.52 16.71 0.74
C SER A 216 14.16 17.99 1.28
N ALA A 217 15.16 18.56 0.62
CA ALA A 217 15.85 19.75 1.10
C ALA A 217 14.95 20.99 0.98
N LEU A 218 14.99 21.86 1.99
CA LEU A 218 14.27 23.13 1.99
C LEU A 218 15.25 24.29 1.90
N VAL A 219 14.92 25.35 1.17
CA VAL A 219 15.71 26.59 1.20
C VAL A 219 15.64 27.20 2.59
N CYS A 220 16.80 27.51 3.18
CA CYS A 220 16.84 28.08 4.53
C CYS A 220 16.18 29.46 4.58
N PRO A 221 15.11 29.66 5.37
CA PRO A 221 14.40 30.92 5.39
C PRO A 221 15.20 32.06 6.02
N LYS A 222 16.22 31.75 6.84
CA LYS A 222 17.06 32.73 7.54
C LYS A 222 18.18 33.30 6.66
N CYS A 223 18.94 32.46 5.97
CA CYS A 223 20.10 32.90 5.18
C CYS A 223 19.87 32.89 3.67
N LYS A 224 18.80 32.24 3.18
CA LYS A 224 18.42 32.11 1.76
C LYS A 224 19.47 31.47 0.84
N SER A 225 20.63 31.08 1.36
CA SER A 225 21.75 30.50 0.60
C SER A 225 22.09 29.06 0.99
N GLY A 226 21.61 28.60 2.17
CA GLY A 226 21.78 27.24 2.64
C GLY A 226 20.52 26.40 2.46
N SER A 227 20.70 25.09 2.59
CA SER A 227 19.64 24.09 2.52
C SER A 227 19.47 23.40 3.87
N VAL A 228 18.20 23.27 4.29
CA VAL A 228 17.79 22.62 5.53
C VAL A 228 17.47 21.16 5.24
N ARG A 229 18.14 20.24 5.95
CA ARG A 229 17.99 18.78 5.80
C ARG A 229 17.94 18.12 7.18
N SER A 230 17.43 16.90 7.26
CA SER A 230 17.52 16.08 8.48
C SER A 230 18.99 15.82 8.84
N VAL A 231 19.32 15.97 10.13
CA VAL A 231 20.66 15.65 10.64
C VAL A 231 20.90 14.15 10.79
N GLU A 232 19.84 13.38 10.98
CA GLU A 232 19.86 11.93 11.10
C GLU A 232 18.64 11.36 10.35
N PRO A 233 18.73 11.15 9.02
CA PRO A 233 17.59 10.75 8.20
C PRO A 233 16.93 9.42 8.58
N LEU A 234 17.70 8.53 9.24
CA LEU A 234 17.20 7.27 9.77
C LEU A 234 16.45 7.40 11.10
N ASN A 235 16.42 8.59 11.71
CA ASN A 235 15.65 8.87 12.90
C ASN A 235 14.48 9.80 12.57
N GLN A 236 13.26 9.27 12.69
CA GLN A 236 12.04 9.98 12.29
C GLN A 236 11.79 11.26 13.10
N THR A 237 12.36 11.35 14.32
CA THR A 237 12.23 12.52 15.19
C THR A 237 13.41 13.48 15.11
N ALA A 238 14.41 13.22 14.26
CA ALA A 238 15.62 14.03 14.16
C ALA A 238 15.32 15.49 13.83
N ALA A 239 16.17 16.38 14.36
CA ALA A 239 16.16 17.78 13.99
C ALA A 239 16.61 17.98 12.54
N TRP A 240 16.23 19.11 11.98
CA TRP A 240 16.62 19.56 10.66
C TRP A 240 17.49 20.80 10.79
N LYS A 241 18.60 20.88 10.07
CA LYS A 241 19.57 21.97 10.19
C LYS A 241 19.99 22.50 8.82
N CYS A 242 20.17 23.82 8.75
CA CYS A 242 20.78 24.51 7.61
C CYS A 242 22.28 24.20 7.53
N ASP A 243 22.79 23.94 6.33
CA ASP A 243 24.22 23.70 6.08
C ASP A 243 25.10 24.97 6.05
N ARG A 244 24.52 26.17 6.16
CA ARG A 244 25.23 27.47 6.11
C ARG A 244 25.07 28.36 7.33
N CYS A 245 24.11 28.09 8.22
CA CYS A 245 23.87 28.91 9.40
C CYS A 245 23.24 28.09 10.54
N GLU A 246 23.08 28.69 11.72
CA GLU A 246 22.50 28.02 12.90
C GLU A 246 20.97 27.86 12.87
N TYR A 247 20.33 27.96 11.70
CA TYR A 247 18.89 27.74 11.61
C TYR A 247 18.57 26.25 11.73
N THR A 248 17.62 25.93 12.61
CA THR A 248 17.18 24.56 12.90
C THR A 248 15.67 24.48 13.03
N LEU A 249 15.10 23.31 12.73
CA LEU A 249 13.69 22.97 12.87
C LEU A 249 13.54 21.57 13.49
N GLN A 250 12.42 21.32 14.15
CA GLN A 250 12.04 19.99 14.60
C GLN A 250 11.33 19.21 13.49
N SER A 251 11.45 17.88 13.51
CA SER A 251 10.75 16.99 12.58
C SER A 251 9.24 17.25 12.51
N THR A 252 8.60 17.56 13.64
CA THR A 252 7.16 17.86 13.71
C THR A 252 6.78 19.14 12.96
N GLU A 253 7.66 20.14 12.91
CA GLU A 253 7.45 21.36 12.12
C GLU A 253 7.56 21.08 10.62
N ILE A 254 8.52 20.21 10.24
CA ILE A 254 8.69 19.76 8.85
C ILE A 254 7.48 18.96 8.39
N VAL A 255 6.98 18.02 9.21
CA VAL A 255 5.78 17.24 8.88
C VAL A 255 4.60 18.16 8.60
N LYS A 256 4.32 19.13 9.49
CA LYS A 256 3.23 20.11 9.31
C LYS A 256 3.39 20.93 8.03
N LEU A 257 4.63 21.35 7.72
CA LEU A 257 4.91 22.09 6.49
C LEU A 257 4.63 21.23 5.25
N LEU A 258 5.12 20.00 5.22
CA LEU A 258 4.90 19.07 4.10
C LEU A 258 3.42 18.73 3.93
N ASP A 259 2.69 18.56 5.03
CA ASP A 259 1.24 18.30 4.99
C ASP A 259 0.50 19.51 4.43
N ALA A 260 0.84 20.73 4.85
CA ALA A 260 0.25 21.95 4.31
C ALA A 260 0.53 22.14 2.80
N ILE A 261 1.76 21.84 2.36
CA ILE A 261 2.15 21.89 0.94
C ILE A 261 1.33 20.87 0.15
N ASN A 262 1.24 19.63 0.62
CA ASN A 262 0.48 18.57 -0.05
C ASN A 262 -1.02 18.90 -0.12
N MET A 263 -1.63 19.37 0.98
CA MET A 263 -3.03 19.78 1.00
C MET A 263 -3.31 20.93 0.02
N ASN A 264 -2.38 21.88 -0.12
CA ASN A 264 -2.51 22.96 -1.09
C ASN A 264 -2.45 22.43 -2.53
N LEU A 265 -1.49 21.54 -2.83
CA LEU A 265 -1.38 20.88 -4.13
C LEU A 265 -2.63 20.07 -4.48
N GLU A 266 -3.13 19.26 -3.55
CA GLU A 266 -4.33 18.43 -3.73
C GLU A 266 -5.61 19.25 -3.91
N SER A 267 -5.62 20.52 -3.46
CA SER A 267 -6.75 21.43 -3.68
C SER A 267 -6.83 21.98 -5.12
N ILE A 268 -5.78 21.77 -5.92
CA ILE A 268 -5.71 22.22 -7.31
C ILE A 268 -6.13 21.07 -8.21
N ASP A 269 -7.10 21.32 -9.10
CA ASP A 269 -7.49 20.34 -10.11
C ASP A 269 -6.29 19.95 -11.00
N ALA A 270 -6.08 18.64 -11.21
CA ALA A 270 -4.93 18.13 -11.96
C ALA A 270 -4.89 18.60 -13.44
N HIS A 271 -6.00 19.08 -13.99
CA HIS A 271 -6.10 19.65 -15.33
C HIS A 271 -6.02 21.19 -15.34
N ASN A 272 -5.95 21.84 -14.17
CA ASN A 272 -5.77 23.28 -14.04
C ASN A 272 -4.28 23.65 -14.11
N ILE A 273 -3.73 23.67 -15.32
CA ILE A 273 -2.32 24.01 -15.57
C ILE A 273 -1.93 25.36 -14.95
N PRO A 274 -2.68 26.48 -15.14
CA PRO A 274 -2.31 27.75 -14.51
C PRO A 274 -2.32 27.69 -12.96
N GLY A 275 -3.21 26.90 -12.38
CA GLY A 275 -3.23 26.66 -10.93
C GLY A 275 -1.97 25.96 -10.44
N LEU A 276 -1.53 24.92 -11.16
CA LEU A 276 -0.31 24.17 -10.86
C LEU A 276 0.95 25.01 -11.08
N GLU A 277 0.98 25.87 -12.10
CA GLU A 277 2.08 26.82 -12.32
C GLU A 277 2.15 27.85 -11.17
N GLY A 278 1.01 28.43 -10.80
CA GLY A 278 0.92 29.38 -9.69
C GLY A 278 1.22 28.78 -8.31
N PHE A 279 1.20 27.45 -8.17
CA PHE A 279 1.66 26.76 -6.97
C PHE A 279 3.18 26.85 -6.83
N PHE A 280 3.94 26.66 -7.91
CA PHE A 280 5.41 26.75 -7.88
C PHE A 280 5.94 28.14 -7.51
N GLU A 281 5.20 29.21 -7.80
CA GLU A 281 5.61 30.58 -7.46
C GLU A 281 5.48 30.91 -5.96
N LYS A 282 4.73 30.10 -5.20
CA LYS A 282 4.39 30.37 -3.79
C LYS A 282 5.24 29.60 -2.78
N ILE A 283 6.09 28.69 -3.23
CA ILE A 283 6.87 27.74 -2.40
C ILE A 283 8.34 28.13 -2.48
#